data_AF-A0AAW8LDA7-F1
#
_entry.id   AF-A0AAW8LDA7-F1
#
_cell.length_a   1.000
_cell.length_b   1.000
_cell.length_c   1.000
_cell.angle_alpha   90.00
_cell.angle_beta   90.00
_cell.angle_gamma   90.00
#
_symmetry.space_group_name_H-M   'P 1'
#
loop_
_entity.id
_entity.type
_entity.pdbx_description
1 polymer ?
#
loop_
_entity_poly.entity_id
_entity_poly.type
_entity_poly.pdbx_seq_one_letter_code
_entity_poly.pdbx_strand_id
1 'polypeptide(L)'
;MLYQINVASQHYVFEDLKTLLAKATPERSGDQLAGIAATDATERVAAQMCLAEVPLQQFLHEAVIPYEAGEITRLIMDEHDADAFYPISHFTVGDFRNWLLSADATTEKLAALKMGLIPEMVAAVSKIMRNQDLILVAKKCRVVTRFRNTIGLAGHLSTRLQPNHPTDDLIGISASILDGLMYGNGDAVIGINPATDNLQNLTELLKLLDHVIQEYEIPTQSCVLTHITSGIQLANKNVPIDLMFQSIAGT
;
A
#
# COMPACT_ATOMS: atom_id res chain seq x y z
N MET A 1 8.20 21.54 -15.50
CA MET A 1 8.76 22.63 -14.66
C MET A 1 10.26 22.36 -14.50
N LEU A 2 11.15 23.35 -14.37
CA LEU A 2 12.56 23.04 -14.07
C LEU A 2 12.73 22.97 -12.54
N TYR A 3 13.11 21.81 -12.03
CA TYR A 3 13.29 21.59 -10.59
C TYR A 3 14.74 21.88 -10.22
N GLN A 4 14.98 22.93 -9.43
CA GLN A 4 16.35 23.36 -9.12
C GLN A 4 16.45 23.98 -7.74
N ILE A 5 17.62 23.86 -7.12
CA ILE A 5 17.91 24.46 -5.81
C ILE A 5 19.40 24.78 -5.66
N ASN A 6 19.71 25.83 -4.90
CA ASN A 6 21.06 26.17 -4.50
C ASN A 6 21.30 25.74 -3.04
N VAL A 7 22.25 24.84 -2.81
CA VAL A 7 22.62 24.36 -1.47
C VAL A 7 24.14 24.39 -1.33
N ALA A 8 24.64 25.02 -0.26
CA ALA A 8 26.07 25.10 0.06
C ALA A 8 26.97 25.51 -1.14
N SER A 9 26.54 26.52 -1.89
CA SER A 9 27.22 27.04 -3.09
C SER A 9 27.26 26.09 -4.30
N GLN A 10 26.48 25.00 -4.28
CA GLN A 10 26.25 24.14 -5.45
C GLN A 10 24.83 24.35 -5.98
N HIS A 11 24.71 24.31 -7.30
CA HIS A 11 23.43 24.39 -8.01
C HIS A 11 23.04 22.99 -8.48
N TYR A 12 21.91 22.50 -7.99
CA TYR A 12 21.35 21.20 -8.38
C TYR A 12 20.16 21.43 -9.30
N VAL A 13 20.09 20.64 -10.37
CA VAL A 13 19.00 20.63 -11.34
C VAL A 13 18.51 19.20 -11.50
N PHE A 14 17.21 19.01 -11.39
CA PHE A 14 16.52 17.75 -11.66
C PHE A 14 15.63 17.98 -12.89
N GLU A 15 15.82 17.14 -13.91
CA GLU A 15 15.24 17.35 -15.25
C GLU A 15 13.70 17.31 -15.23
N ASP A 16 13.14 16.37 -14.49
CA ASP A 16 11.70 16.13 -14.40
C ASP A 16 11.29 15.69 -12.98
N LEU A 17 9.99 15.64 -12.73
CA LEU A 17 9.44 15.26 -11.43
C LEU A 17 9.83 13.83 -11.05
N LYS A 18 9.86 12.92 -12.02
CA LYS A 18 10.25 11.53 -11.84
C LYS A 18 11.68 11.41 -11.32
N THR A 19 12.62 12.16 -11.89
CA THR A 19 14.03 12.23 -11.45
C THR A 19 14.11 12.83 -10.06
N LEU A 20 13.41 13.93 -9.78
CA LEU A 20 13.37 14.54 -8.45
C LEU A 20 12.85 13.55 -7.39
N LEU A 21 11.75 12.86 -7.67
CA LEU A 21 11.15 11.85 -6.78
C LEU A 21 12.09 10.67 -6.55
N ALA A 22 12.81 10.21 -7.57
CA ALA A 22 13.77 9.12 -7.44
C ALA A 22 14.94 9.54 -6.54
N LYS A 23 15.55 10.70 -6.83
CA LYS A 23 16.72 11.24 -6.13
C LYS A 23 16.42 11.62 -4.68
N ALA A 24 15.19 12.01 -4.36
CA ALA A 24 14.76 12.31 -3.00
C ALA A 24 14.55 11.06 -2.10
N THR A 25 14.59 9.85 -2.67
CA THR A 25 14.38 8.61 -1.91
C THR A 25 15.56 8.32 -0.99
N PRO A 26 15.33 7.89 0.28
CA PRO A 26 16.39 7.29 1.09
C PRO A 26 17.10 6.17 0.33
N GLU A 27 18.38 5.95 0.62
CA GLU A 27 19.19 4.97 -0.11
C GLU A 27 18.57 3.56 -0.10
N ARG A 28 18.38 2.99 -1.30
CA ARG A 28 17.81 1.66 -1.53
C ARG A 28 18.56 0.97 -2.66
N SER A 29 18.87 -0.32 -2.47
CA SER A 29 19.62 -1.10 -3.46
C SER A 29 18.90 -1.24 -4.81
N GLY A 30 17.56 -1.30 -4.80
CA GLY A 30 16.76 -1.35 -6.03
C GLY A 30 16.90 -0.09 -6.89
N ASP A 31 16.85 1.09 -6.26
CA ASP A 31 17.00 2.37 -6.97
C ASP A 31 18.43 2.57 -7.50
N GLN A 32 19.43 2.07 -6.77
CA GLN A 32 20.82 2.04 -7.22
C GLN A 32 20.99 1.13 -8.44
N LEU A 33 20.44 -0.08 -8.39
CA LEU A 33 20.48 -1.04 -9.49
C LEU A 33 19.77 -0.51 -10.74
N ALA A 34 18.66 0.21 -10.56
CA ALA A 34 17.93 0.87 -11.64
C ALA A 34 18.62 2.15 -12.16
N GLY A 35 19.70 2.62 -11.51
CA GLY A 35 20.45 3.81 -11.92
C GLY A 35 19.73 5.13 -11.64
N ILE A 36 18.70 5.14 -10.79
CA ILE A 36 17.86 6.32 -10.50
C ILE A 36 18.13 6.94 -9.13
N ALA A 37 18.88 6.25 -8.26
CA ALA A 37 19.25 6.76 -6.94
C ALA A 37 20.13 8.01 -7.03
N ALA A 38 20.13 8.82 -5.95
CA ALA A 38 21.08 9.92 -5.81
C ALA A 38 22.53 9.42 -5.79
N THR A 39 23.44 10.19 -6.39
CA THR A 39 24.88 9.88 -6.46
C THR A 39 25.52 9.87 -5.08
N ASP A 40 25.05 10.73 -4.18
CA ASP A 40 25.51 10.82 -2.81
C ASP A 40 24.42 11.39 -1.88
N ALA A 41 24.76 11.51 -0.59
CA ALA A 41 23.86 12.04 0.42
C ALA A 41 23.54 13.54 0.22
N THR A 42 24.44 14.32 -0.37
CA THR A 42 24.26 15.75 -0.60
C THR A 42 23.24 15.98 -1.72
N GLU A 43 23.37 15.28 -2.86
CA GLU A 43 22.38 15.33 -3.94
C GLU A 43 21.00 14.89 -3.43
N ARG A 44 20.93 13.85 -2.59
CA ARG A 44 19.67 13.40 -1.99
C ARG A 44 19.02 14.47 -1.11
N VAL A 45 19.79 15.12 -0.24
CA VAL A 45 19.27 16.21 0.61
C VAL A 45 18.83 17.39 -0.24
N ALA A 46 19.58 17.76 -1.28
CA ALA A 46 19.18 18.80 -2.23
C ALA A 46 17.87 18.43 -2.95
N ALA A 47 17.72 17.17 -3.38
CA ALA A 47 16.49 16.67 -3.98
C ALA A 47 15.30 16.74 -3.01
N GLN A 48 15.48 16.36 -1.74
CA GLN A 48 14.44 16.45 -0.72
C GLN A 48 14.03 17.90 -0.42
N MET A 49 15.00 18.82 -0.36
CA MET A 49 14.74 20.25 -0.19
C MET A 49 14.01 20.83 -1.39
N CYS A 50 14.42 20.48 -2.62
CA CYS A 50 13.74 20.89 -3.84
C CYS A 50 12.32 20.32 -3.91
N LEU A 51 12.14 19.05 -3.56
CA LEU A 51 10.84 18.37 -3.52
C LEU A 51 9.90 19.01 -2.51
N ALA A 52 10.40 19.47 -1.37
CA ALA A 52 9.60 20.15 -0.35
C ALA A 52 8.91 21.43 -0.89
N GLU A 53 9.52 22.12 -1.86
CA GLU A 53 9.00 23.35 -2.45
C GLU A 53 8.04 23.09 -3.63
N VAL A 54 7.84 21.83 -4.05
CA VAL A 54 6.95 21.52 -5.18
C VAL A 54 5.48 21.69 -4.74
N PRO A 55 4.67 22.47 -5.47
CA PRO A 55 3.23 22.57 -5.20
C PRO A 55 2.53 21.22 -5.38
N LEU A 56 1.57 20.88 -4.51
CA LEU A 56 0.80 19.63 -4.65
C LEU A 56 0.05 19.58 -5.99
N GLN A 57 -0.46 20.70 -6.48
CA GLN A 57 -1.11 20.79 -7.78
C GLN A 57 -0.20 20.35 -8.95
N GLN A 58 1.13 20.47 -8.83
CA GLN A 58 2.04 20.06 -9.90
C GLN A 58 1.90 18.58 -10.26
N PHE A 59 1.59 17.72 -9.28
CA PHE A 59 1.40 16.29 -9.49
C PHE A 59 0.17 15.96 -10.35
N LEU A 60 -0.80 16.88 -10.47
CA LEU A 60 -1.96 16.75 -11.36
C LEU A 60 -1.65 17.19 -12.80
N HIS A 61 -0.51 17.88 -13.02
CA HIS A 61 -0.10 18.40 -14.32
C HIS A 61 1.07 17.62 -14.93
N GLU A 62 1.91 17.01 -14.09
CA GLU A 62 3.07 16.23 -14.50
C GLU A 62 3.01 14.83 -13.87
N ALA A 63 2.46 13.87 -14.61
CA ALA A 63 2.37 12.48 -14.17
C ALA A 63 3.71 11.75 -14.37
N VAL A 64 4.09 10.88 -13.42
CA VAL A 64 5.31 10.05 -13.54
C VAL A 64 5.21 9.06 -14.71
N ILE A 65 4.00 8.55 -14.95
CA ILE A 65 3.62 7.77 -16.12
C ILE A 65 2.53 8.52 -16.85
N PRO A 66 2.68 8.84 -18.15
CA PRO A 66 1.67 9.60 -18.90
C PRO A 66 0.29 8.95 -18.87
N TYR A 67 -0.75 9.77 -18.77
CA TYR A 67 -2.16 9.33 -18.72
C TYR A 67 -2.53 8.44 -19.93
N GLU A 68 -2.05 8.79 -21.11
CA GLU A 68 -2.31 8.05 -22.34
C GLU A 68 -1.61 6.67 -22.36
N ALA A 69 -0.52 6.53 -21.60
CA ALA A 69 0.31 5.33 -21.58
C ALA A 69 0.01 4.36 -20.43
N GLY A 70 -0.60 4.82 -19.32
CA GLY A 70 -0.82 4.02 -18.11
C GLY A 70 -2.28 3.89 -17.72
N GLU A 71 -2.82 2.66 -17.69
CA GLU A 71 -4.19 2.41 -17.22
C GLU A 71 -4.35 2.75 -15.74
N ILE A 72 -3.35 2.45 -14.92
CA ILE A 72 -3.35 2.80 -13.49
C ILE A 72 -3.31 4.32 -13.29
N THR A 73 -2.54 5.06 -14.10
CA THR A 73 -2.58 6.54 -14.08
C THR A 73 -3.97 7.05 -14.40
N ARG A 74 -4.64 6.49 -15.42
CA ARG A 74 -6.01 6.90 -15.76
C ARG A 74 -6.96 6.66 -14.60
N LEU A 75 -6.94 5.46 -14.01
CA LEU A 75 -7.76 5.14 -12.84
C LEU A 75 -7.55 6.15 -11.71
N ILE A 76 -6.30 6.44 -11.36
CA ILE A 76 -5.95 7.39 -10.30
C ILE A 76 -6.46 8.81 -10.62
N MET A 77 -6.22 9.29 -11.84
CA MET A 77 -6.55 10.67 -12.22
C MET A 77 -8.05 10.85 -12.42
N ASP A 78 -8.75 9.85 -12.96
CA ASP A 78 -10.19 9.88 -13.21
C ASP A 78 -11.00 9.80 -11.90
N GLU A 79 -10.45 9.16 -10.86
CA GLU A 79 -11.07 9.08 -9.52
C GLU A 79 -10.68 10.23 -8.57
N HIS A 80 -9.79 11.14 -9.00
CA HIS A 80 -9.35 12.26 -8.17
C HIS A 80 -10.49 13.27 -7.92
N ASP A 81 -10.78 13.53 -6.65
CA ASP A 81 -11.81 14.48 -6.20
C ASP A 81 -11.20 15.87 -5.94
N ALA A 82 -11.46 16.80 -6.86
CA ALA A 82 -10.96 18.17 -6.78
C ALA A 82 -11.53 18.96 -5.58
N ASP A 83 -12.77 18.69 -5.17
CA ASP A 83 -13.39 19.38 -4.04
C ASP A 83 -12.80 18.88 -2.72
N ALA A 84 -12.53 17.57 -2.62
CA ALA A 84 -11.80 16.99 -1.49
C ALA A 84 -10.36 17.52 -1.40
N PHE A 85 -9.70 17.75 -2.54
CA PHE A 85 -8.34 18.30 -2.60
C PHE A 85 -8.25 19.80 -2.30
N TYR A 86 -9.29 20.56 -2.66
CA TYR A 86 -9.32 22.03 -2.60
C TYR A 86 -8.73 22.63 -1.30
N PRO A 87 -9.07 22.14 -0.08
CA PRO A 87 -8.59 22.71 1.18
C PRO A 87 -7.07 22.75 1.33
N ILE A 88 -6.35 21.82 0.68
CA ILE A 88 -4.88 21.74 0.74
C ILE A 88 -4.22 22.04 -0.62
N SER A 89 -4.99 22.41 -1.63
CA SER A 89 -4.50 22.55 -3.00
C SER A 89 -3.41 23.61 -3.17
N HIS A 90 -3.34 24.58 -2.25
CA HIS A 90 -2.33 25.64 -2.20
C HIS A 90 -1.03 25.22 -1.50
N PHE A 91 -0.96 24.02 -0.91
CA PHE A 91 0.22 23.55 -0.20
C PHE A 91 1.34 23.15 -1.17
N THR A 92 2.57 23.36 -0.72
CA THR A 92 3.74 22.60 -1.19
C THR A 92 3.80 21.21 -0.52
N VAL A 93 4.67 20.33 -1.00
CA VAL A 93 4.94 19.04 -0.32
C VAL A 93 5.43 19.27 1.12
N GLY A 94 6.23 20.30 1.36
CA GLY A 94 6.71 20.71 2.67
C GLY A 94 5.58 21.18 3.58
N ASP A 95 4.69 22.04 3.08
CA ASP A 95 3.50 22.49 3.81
C ASP A 95 2.59 21.31 4.15
N PHE A 96 2.43 20.38 3.20
CA PHE A 96 1.63 19.17 3.43
C PHE A 96 2.22 18.29 4.53
N ARG A 97 3.55 18.08 4.55
CA ARG A 97 4.23 17.40 5.66
C ARG A 97 3.94 18.10 7.00
N ASN A 98 4.09 19.42 7.05
CA ASN A 98 3.88 20.19 8.27
C ASN A 98 2.42 20.09 8.75
N TRP A 99 1.46 20.20 7.84
CA TRP A 99 0.04 20.03 8.13
C TRP A 99 -0.28 18.62 8.64
N LEU A 100 0.23 17.57 8.00
CA LEU A 100 0.05 16.18 8.43
C LEU A 100 0.58 15.94 9.86
N LEU A 101 1.65 16.62 10.25
CA LEU A 101 2.22 16.53 11.60
C LEU A 101 1.45 17.37 12.63
N SER A 102 0.74 18.42 12.21
CA SER A 102 -0.04 19.29 13.07
C SER A 102 -1.25 18.61 13.73
N ALA A 103 -1.82 19.24 14.76
CA ALA A 103 -3.07 18.80 15.36
C ALA A 103 -4.29 18.96 14.42
N ASP A 104 -4.18 19.82 13.40
CA ASP A 104 -5.28 20.10 12.48
C ASP A 104 -5.59 18.94 11.53
N ALA A 105 -4.62 18.08 11.24
CA ALA A 105 -4.78 16.87 10.43
C ALA A 105 -5.44 15.72 11.22
N THR A 106 -6.66 15.95 11.68
CA THR A 106 -7.50 14.96 12.37
C THR A 106 -7.85 13.78 11.47
N THR A 107 -8.15 12.61 12.04
CA THR A 107 -8.60 11.42 11.30
C THR A 107 -9.76 11.72 10.34
N GLU A 108 -10.72 12.55 10.77
CA GLU A 108 -11.91 12.93 10.01
C GLU A 108 -11.53 13.72 8.74
N LYS A 109 -10.64 14.71 8.88
CA LYS A 109 -10.14 15.48 7.73
C LYS A 109 -9.30 14.63 6.79
N LEU A 110 -8.48 13.71 7.31
CA LEU A 110 -7.70 12.79 6.49
C LEU A 110 -8.61 11.83 5.70
N ALA A 111 -9.69 11.36 6.33
CA ALA A 111 -10.68 10.52 5.65
C ALA A 111 -11.42 11.30 4.55
N ALA A 112 -11.80 12.56 4.80
CA ALA A 112 -12.41 13.43 3.80
C ALA A 112 -11.45 13.75 2.63
N LEU A 113 -10.15 13.83 2.90
CA LEU A 113 -9.12 14.13 1.91
C LEU A 113 -8.75 12.93 1.01
N LYS A 114 -9.17 11.71 1.36
CA LYS A 114 -8.69 10.46 0.74
C LYS A 114 -8.68 10.48 -0.79
N MET A 115 -9.77 10.92 -1.42
CA MET A 115 -9.89 10.94 -2.89
C MET A 115 -9.31 12.22 -3.52
N GLY A 116 -8.95 13.22 -2.72
CA GLY A 116 -8.26 14.42 -3.17
C GLY A 116 -6.73 14.27 -3.22
N LEU A 117 -6.18 13.09 -2.92
CA LEU A 117 -4.75 12.83 -3.02
C LEU A 117 -4.50 11.77 -4.08
N ILE A 118 -3.46 11.97 -4.89
CA ILE A 118 -2.92 10.92 -5.76
C ILE A 118 -1.68 10.27 -5.12
N PRO A 119 -1.33 9.02 -5.48
CA PRO A 119 -0.19 8.30 -4.90
C PRO A 119 1.14 9.06 -4.98
N GLU A 120 1.38 9.83 -6.03
CA GLU A 120 2.61 10.61 -6.20
C GLU A 120 2.75 11.72 -5.15
N MET A 121 1.64 12.38 -4.74
CA MET A 121 1.66 13.37 -3.66
C MET A 121 2.02 12.69 -2.31
N VAL A 122 1.43 11.53 -2.06
CA VAL A 122 1.69 10.73 -0.84
C VAL A 122 3.13 10.19 -0.84
N ALA A 123 3.63 9.76 -1.99
CA ALA A 123 5.01 9.32 -2.16
C ALA A 123 5.97 10.51 -1.92
N ALA A 124 5.70 11.67 -2.50
CA ALA A 124 6.52 12.87 -2.35
C ALA A 124 6.67 13.28 -0.88
N VAL A 125 5.55 13.38 -0.15
CA VAL A 125 5.59 13.78 1.25
C VAL A 125 6.29 12.74 2.14
N SER A 126 6.11 11.45 1.84
CA SER A 126 6.78 10.38 2.59
C SER A 126 8.31 10.41 2.43
N LYS A 127 8.83 10.84 1.26
CA LYS A 127 10.27 10.93 0.98
C LYS A 127 10.99 12.00 1.80
N ILE A 128 10.26 13.00 2.29
CA ILE A 128 10.80 14.09 3.13
C ILE A 128 10.48 13.91 4.62
N MET A 129 9.90 12.77 5.01
CA MET A 129 9.58 12.44 6.39
C MET A 129 10.66 11.57 7.03
N ARG A 130 10.93 11.82 8.31
CA ARG A 130 11.72 10.90 9.14
C ARG A 130 10.85 9.74 9.62
N ASN A 131 11.45 8.66 10.12
CA ASN A 131 10.69 7.50 10.64
C ASN A 131 9.65 7.90 11.70
N GLN A 132 10.00 8.82 12.59
CA GLN A 132 9.06 9.32 13.61
C GLN A 132 7.88 10.06 12.99
N ASP A 133 8.11 10.87 11.96
CA ASP A 133 7.04 11.58 11.23
C ASP A 133 6.08 10.57 10.60
N LEU A 134 6.62 9.55 9.91
CA LEU A 134 5.83 8.48 9.28
C LEU A 134 4.95 7.75 10.31
N ILE A 135 5.50 7.40 11.48
CA ILE A 135 4.75 6.74 12.55
C ILE A 135 3.65 7.65 13.10
N LEU A 136 3.95 8.93 13.34
CA LEU A 136 2.98 9.90 13.89
C LEU A 136 1.84 10.19 12.93
N VAL A 137 2.15 10.34 11.64
CA VAL A 137 1.14 10.56 10.59
C VAL A 137 0.30 9.31 10.38
N ALA A 138 0.93 8.14 10.25
CA ALA A 138 0.22 6.87 10.07
C ALA A 138 -0.76 6.57 11.22
N LYS A 139 -0.42 6.93 12.46
CA LYS A 139 -1.30 6.79 13.63
C LYS A 139 -2.62 7.59 13.52
N LYS A 140 -2.63 8.68 12.75
CA LYS A 140 -3.83 9.50 12.49
C LYS A 140 -4.70 8.92 11.38
N CYS A 141 -4.09 8.20 10.44
CA CYS A 141 -4.78 7.53 9.33
C CYS A 141 -5.49 6.25 9.84
N ARG A 142 -6.77 6.36 10.21
CA ARG A 142 -7.57 5.20 10.64
C ARG A 142 -8.43 4.69 9.50
N VAL A 143 -8.22 3.43 9.12
CA VAL A 143 -9.02 2.73 8.11
C VAL A 143 -9.62 1.50 8.76
N VAL A 144 -10.95 1.49 8.86
CA VAL A 144 -11.72 0.37 9.45
C VAL A 144 -12.51 -0.28 8.34
N THR A 145 -12.32 -1.59 8.15
CA THR A 145 -13.08 -2.39 7.18
C THR A 145 -13.74 -3.57 7.87
N ARG A 146 -14.80 -4.11 7.25
CA ARG A 146 -15.57 -5.22 7.79
C ARG A 146 -15.90 -6.23 6.70
N PHE A 147 -15.68 -7.50 7.02
CA PHE A 147 -16.23 -8.63 6.29
C PHE A 147 -16.94 -9.56 7.30
N ARG A 148 -16.39 -10.74 7.63
CA ARG A 148 -16.92 -11.60 8.72
C ARG A 148 -16.66 -10.99 10.09
N ASN A 149 -15.48 -10.40 10.28
CA ASN A 149 -15.14 -9.59 11.44
C ASN A 149 -14.73 -8.17 11.03
N THR A 150 -14.26 -7.36 11.98
CA THR A 150 -13.88 -5.95 11.75
C THR A 150 -12.40 -5.76 12.05
N ILE A 151 -11.65 -5.19 11.10
CA ILE A 151 -10.21 -4.93 11.20
C ILE A 151 -9.94 -3.42 11.17
N GLY A 152 -8.90 -2.99 11.90
CA GLY A 152 -8.44 -1.58 11.92
C GLY A 152 -8.97 -0.73 13.09
N LEU A 153 -9.70 -1.33 14.04
CA LEU A 153 -10.14 -0.64 15.26
C LEU A 153 -8.95 -0.25 16.15
N ALA A 154 -9.06 0.91 16.82
CA ALA A 154 -8.04 1.35 17.76
C ALA A 154 -7.87 0.35 18.91
N GLY A 155 -6.63 0.13 19.33
CA GLY A 155 -6.29 -0.82 20.40
C GLY A 155 -6.25 -2.29 20.00
N HIS A 156 -6.42 -2.60 18.71
CA HIS A 156 -6.38 -3.97 18.18
C HIS A 156 -5.19 -4.15 17.25
N LEU A 157 -4.61 -5.34 17.25
CA LEU A 157 -3.59 -5.78 16.31
C LEU A 157 -4.02 -7.14 15.76
N SER A 158 -4.34 -7.17 14.46
CA SER A 158 -4.76 -8.39 13.78
C SER A 158 -3.58 -9.07 13.11
N THR A 159 -3.62 -10.40 13.03
CA THR A 159 -2.59 -11.21 12.38
C THR A 159 -3.17 -12.10 11.29
N ARG A 160 -2.36 -12.30 10.25
CA ARG A 160 -2.61 -13.34 9.26
C ARG A 160 -2.02 -14.65 9.75
N LEU A 161 -2.81 -15.72 9.72
CA LEU A 161 -2.32 -17.07 9.87
C LEU A 161 -2.09 -17.68 8.48
N GLN A 162 -0.82 -17.96 8.14
CA GLN A 162 -0.43 -18.46 6.82
C GLN A 162 0.23 -19.85 6.92
N PRO A 163 -0.57 -20.93 6.94
CA PRO A 163 -0.10 -22.30 7.15
C PRO A 163 0.36 -22.89 5.80
N ASN A 164 1.47 -22.41 5.26
CA ASN A 164 2.02 -22.94 4.01
C ASN A 164 2.71 -24.29 4.24
N HIS A 165 2.58 -25.22 3.28
CA HIS A 165 3.33 -26.47 3.27
C HIS A 165 4.05 -26.64 1.92
N PRO A 166 5.31 -27.14 1.86
CA PRO A 166 6.08 -27.26 0.60
C PRO A 166 5.40 -28.07 -0.51
N THR A 167 4.47 -28.94 -0.13
CA THR A 167 3.71 -29.82 -1.04
C THR A 167 2.20 -29.69 -0.86
N ASP A 168 1.72 -28.66 -0.18
CA ASP A 168 0.31 -28.47 0.18
C ASP A 168 -0.31 -29.68 0.91
N ASP A 169 0.44 -30.33 1.81
CA ASP A 169 -0.07 -31.48 2.57
C ASP A 169 -1.14 -31.03 3.57
N LEU A 170 -2.35 -31.57 3.43
CA LEU A 170 -3.51 -31.14 4.22
C LEU A 170 -3.32 -31.37 5.73
N ILE A 171 -2.60 -32.42 6.12
CA ILE A 171 -2.36 -32.72 7.55
C ILE A 171 -1.38 -31.70 8.13
N GLY A 172 -0.27 -31.44 7.43
CA GLY A 172 0.71 -30.43 7.83
C GLY A 172 0.10 -29.03 7.92
N ILE A 173 -0.73 -28.66 6.94
CA ILE A 173 -1.48 -27.40 6.94
C ILE A 173 -2.44 -27.33 8.14
N SER A 174 -3.23 -28.39 8.37
CA SER A 174 -4.19 -28.45 9.48
C SER A 174 -3.50 -28.32 10.85
N ALA A 175 -2.36 -28.97 11.02
CA ALA A 175 -1.57 -28.86 12.25
C ALA A 175 -1.08 -27.43 12.48
N SER A 176 -0.62 -26.74 11.43
CA SER A 176 -0.19 -25.35 11.52
C SER A 176 -1.36 -24.38 11.77
N ILE A 177 -2.55 -24.66 11.23
CA ILE A 177 -3.77 -23.90 11.53
C ILE A 177 -4.08 -24.00 13.03
N LEU A 178 -4.12 -25.22 13.56
CA LEU A 178 -4.42 -25.45 14.98
C LEU A 178 -3.43 -24.72 15.89
N ASP A 179 -2.13 -24.89 15.64
CA ASP A 179 -1.07 -24.23 16.42
C ASP A 179 -1.25 -22.69 16.37
N GLY A 180 -1.43 -22.12 15.18
CA GLY A 180 -1.64 -20.69 15.02
C GLY A 180 -2.86 -20.14 15.77
N LEU A 181 -3.99 -20.86 15.71
CA LEU A 181 -5.22 -20.48 16.42
C LEU A 181 -5.05 -20.52 17.94
N MET A 182 -4.25 -21.46 18.48
CA MET A 182 -3.95 -21.51 19.92
C MET A 182 -3.20 -20.27 20.43
N TYR A 183 -2.47 -19.57 19.55
CA TYR A 183 -1.82 -18.29 19.85
C TYR A 183 -2.70 -17.07 19.54
N GLY A 184 -3.96 -17.28 19.14
CA GLY A 184 -4.89 -16.20 18.77
C GLY A 184 -4.59 -15.57 17.41
N ASN A 185 -3.89 -16.29 16.51
CA ASN A 185 -3.62 -15.79 15.17
C ASN A 185 -4.75 -16.08 14.19
N GLY A 186 -4.84 -15.26 13.14
CA GLY A 186 -5.71 -15.52 12.00
C GLY A 186 -7.01 -14.74 12.02
N ASP A 187 -7.17 -13.74 12.90
CA ASP A 187 -8.31 -12.83 12.88
C ASP A 187 -8.30 -11.91 11.64
N ALA A 188 -7.13 -11.57 11.09
CA ALA A 188 -7.10 -10.85 9.81
C ALA A 188 -7.53 -11.74 8.64
N VAL A 189 -6.98 -12.95 8.56
CA VAL A 189 -7.28 -13.97 7.54
C VAL A 189 -6.53 -15.27 7.89
N ILE A 190 -7.15 -16.41 7.65
CA ILE A 190 -6.45 -17.71 7.54
C ILE A 190 -6.20 -17.96 6.06
N GLY A 191 -4.95 -17.80 5.63
CA GLY A 191 -4.63 -17.64 4.21
C GLY A 191 -3.46 -18.50 3.73
N ILE A 192 -3.68 -19.42 2.79
CA ILE A 192 -2.65 -20.33 2.25
C ILE A 192 -2.07 -19.79 0.95
N ASN A 193 -0.74 -19.71 0.83
CA ASN A 193 -0.08 -19.56 -0.47
C ASN A 193 0.26 -20.96 -1.01
N PRO A 194 -0.47 -21.46 -2.00
CA PRO A 194 -0.35 -22.84 -2.45
C PRO A 194 0.97 -23.08 -3.17
N ALA A 195 1.55 -24.27 -3.00
CA ALA A 195 2.69 -24.73 -3.77
C ALA A 195 2.32 -25.03 -5.24
N THR A 196 1.04 -25.32 -5.51
CA THR A 196 0.54 -25.59 -6.88
C THR A 196 -0.74 -24.82 -7.23
N ASP A 197 -0.83 -24.35 -8.48
CA ASP A 197 -2.02 -23.66 -9.01
C ASP A 197 -3.06 -24.60 -9.63
N ASN A 198 -3.08 -25.88 -9.22
CA ASN A 198 -4.08 -26.84 -9.70
C ASN A 198 -5.45 -26.57 -9.04
N LEU A 199 -6.49 -26.32 -9.84
CA LEU A 199 -7.85 -26.04 -9.34
C LEU A 199 -8.40 -27.08 -8.36
N GLN A 200 -8.07 -28.36 -8.52
CA GLN A 200 -8.49 -29.41 -7.58
C GLN A 200 -7.82 -29.20 -6.23
N ASN A 201 -6.51 -28.98 -6.20
CA ASN A 201 -5.76 -28.71 -4.97
C ASN A 201 -6.31 -27.46 -4.28
N LEU A 202 -6.50 -26.37 -5.03
CA LEU A 202 -7.07 -25.13 -4.51
C LEU A 202 -8.47 -25.33 -3.93
N THR A 203 -9.30 -26.19 -4.55
CA THR A 203 -10.63 -26.54 -4.06
C THR A 203 -10.54 -27.25 -2.70
N GLU A 204 -9.65 -28.22 -2.56
CA GLU A 204 -9.50 -28.96 -1.30
C GLU A 204 -8.96 -28.06 -0.18
N LEU A 205 -8.02 -27.16 -0.47
CA LEU A 205 -7.52 -26.17 0.48
C LEU A 205 -8.63 -25.21 0.95
N LEU A 206 -9.44 -24.69 0.02
CA LEU A 206 -10.57 -23.81 0.36
C LEU A 206 -11.62 -24.52 1.21
N LYS A 207 -11.98 -25.76 0.86
CA LYS A 207 -12.91 -26.57 1.66
C LYS A 207 -12.37 -26.88 3.05
N LEU A 208 -11.08 -27.17 3.19
CA LEU A 208 -10.44 -27.36 4.49
C LEU A 208 -10.59 -26.11 5.36
N LEU A 209 -10.25 -24.93 4.81
CA LEU A 209 -10.37 -23.67 5.53
C LEU A 209 -11.81 -23.35 5.93
N ASP A 210 -12.77 -23.49 5.01
CA ASP A 210 -14.19 -23.28 5.30
C ASP A 210 -14.67 -24.27 6.37
N HIS A 211 -14.34 -25.57 6.26
CA HIS A 211 -14.72 -26.56 7.26
C HIS A 211 -14.25 -26.19 8.67
N VAL A 212 -12.97 -25.81 8.83
CA VAL A 212 -12.43 -25.40 10.13
C VAL A 212 -13.14 -24.16 10.66
N ILE A 213 -13.38 -23.15 9.81
CA ILE A 213 -14.06 -21.92 10.23
C ILE A 213 -15.48 -22.19 10.69
N GLN A 214 -16.25 -23.00 9.95
CA GLN A 214 -17.65 -23.29 10.26
C GLN A 214 -17.79 -24.22 11.47
N GLU A 215 -16.99 -25.28 11.55
CA GLU A 215 -17.05 -26.27 12.65
C GLU A 215 -16.79 -25.63 14.02
N TYR A 216 -15.84 -24.70 14.09
CA TYR A 216 -15.47 -24.02 15.34
C TYR A 216 -16.03 -22.60 15.45
N GLU A 217 -16.94 -22.21 14.56
CA GLU A 217 -17.59 -20.89 14.51
C GLU A 217 -16.59 -19.71 14.62
N ILE A 218 -15.44 -19.84 13.96
CA ILE A 218 -14.34 -18.88 14.10
C ILE A 218 -14.71 -17.58 13.38
N PRO A 219 -14.70 -16.40 14.04
CA PRO A 219 -15.05 -15.13 13.42
C PRO A 219 -13.88 -14.59 12.59
N THR A 220 -13.57 -15.26 11.49
CA THR A 220 -12.52 -14.91 10.53
C THR A 220 -12.89 -15.32 9.11
N GLN A 221 -12.03 -14.99 8.16
CA GLN A 221 -12.17 -15.26 6.74
C GLN A 221 -11.03 -16.12 6.20
N SER A 222 -11.36 -16.92 5.20
CA SER A 222 -10.43 -17.76 4.44
C SER A 222 -9.85 -17.05 3.21
N CYS A 223 -8.65 -17.45 2.78
CA CYS A 223 -8.09 -17.04 1.50
C CYS A 223 -7.12 -18.10 0.98
N VAL A 224 -7.18 -18.42 -0.32
CA VAL A 224 -6.09 -19.13 -0.99
C VAL A 224 -5.48 -18.17 -2.01
N LEU A 225 -4.19 -17.87 -1.86
CA LEU A 225 -3.48 -16.80 -2.57
C LEU A 225 -3.01 -17.28 -3.96
N THR A 226 -3.95 -17.77 -4.77
CA THR A 226 -3.72 -18.11 -6.17
C THR A 226 -3.94 -16.88 -7.07
N HIS A 227 -3.70 -17.03 -8.37
CA HIS A 227 -4.04 -16.03 -9.37
C HIS A 227 -5.55 -15.75 -9.40
N ILE A 228 -5.96 -14.48 -9.57
CA ILE A 228 -7.37 -14.07 -9.48
C ILE A 228 -8.29 -14.83 -10.45
N THR A 229 -7.79 -15.20 -11.63
CA THR A 229 -8.57 -15.97 -12.62
C THR A 229 -8.92 -17.37 -12.12
N SER A 230 -8.02 -18.03 -11.39
CA SER A 230 -8.30 -19.31 -10.72
C SER A 230 -9.35 -19.12 -9.63
N GLY A 231 -9.23 -18.05 -8.83
CA GLY A 231 -10.23 -17.68 -7.84
C GLY A 231 -11.63 -17.47 -8.44
N ILE A 232 -11.74 -16.74 -9.55
CA ILE A 232 -13.00 -16.52 -10.27
C ILE A 232 -13.57 -17.85 -10.80
N GLN A 233 -12.74 -18.72 -11.36
CA GLN A 233 -13.18 -20.03 -11.85
C GLN A 233 -13.73 -20.92 -10.73
N LEU A 234 -13.10 -20.90 -9.56
CA LEU A 234 -13.53 -21.65 -8.38
C LEU A 234 -14.83 -21.08 -7.81
N ALA A 235 -14.96 -19.75 -7.74
CA ALA A 235 -16.20 -19.08 -7.34
C ALA A 235 -17.37 -19.44 -8.27
N ASN A 236 -17.15 -19.45 -9.60
CA ASN A 236 -18.15 -19.87 -10.58
C ASN A 236 -18.59 -21.34 -10.43
N LYS A 237 -17.76 -22.17 -9.76
CA LYS A 237 -18.07 -23.55 -9.40
C LYS A 237 -18.66 -23.68 -7.97
N ASN A 238 -19.01 -22.57 -7.33
CA ASN A 238 -19.51 -22.49 -5.96
C ASN A 238 -18.56 -23.09 -4.91
N VAL A 239 -17.24 -23.00 -5.12
CA VAL A 239 -16.26 -23.31 -4.07
C VAL A 239 -16.31 -22.19 -3.01
N PRO A 240 -16.27 -22.51 -1.70
CA PRO A 240 -16.37 -21.51 -0.65
C PRO A 240 -15.12 -20.61 -0.65
N ILE A 241 -15.29 -19.37 -1.09
CA ILE A 241 -14.25 -18.35 -1.11
C ILE A 241 -14.76 -17.14 -0.34
N ASP A 242 -14.03 -16.75 0.70
CA ASP A 242 -14.28 -15.51 1.44
C ASP A 242 -13.59 -14.32 0.78
N LEU A 243 -12.24 -14.36 0.72
CA LEU A 243 -11.43 -13.32 0.11
C LEU A 243 -10.78 -13.82 -1.17
N MET A 244 -10.83 -12.99 -2.22
CA MET A 244 -10.04 -13.19 -3.45
C MET A 244 -8.74 -12.39 -3.36
N PHE A 245 -7.62 -13.06 -3.62
CA PHE A 245 -6.30 -12.45 -3.62
C PHE A 245 -5.82 -12.13 -5.04
N GLN A 246 -5.02 -11.08 -5.17
CA GLN A 246 -4.25 -10.79 -6.38
C GLN A 246 -3.03 -9.95 -6.01
N SER A 247 -1.86 -10.33 -6.54
CA SER A 247 -0.70 -9.44 -6.54
C SER A 247 -0.92 -8.32 -7.56
N ILE A 248 -0.75 -7.07 -7.15
CA ILE A 248 -0.92 -5.89 -8.01
C ILE A 248 0.42 -5.19 -8.25
N ALA A 249 0.49 -4.41 -9.34
CA ALA A 249 1.59 -3.53 -9.66
C ALA A 249 1.06 -2.10 -9.87
N GLY A 250 1.95 -1.10 -9.80
CA GLY A 250 1.57 0.31 -9.94
C GLY A 250 1.50 0.82 -11.39
N THR A 251 1.61 -0.07 -12.39
CA THR A 251 1.67 0.26 -13.82
C THR A 251 0.92 -0.74 -14.65
#